data_AF-A0A8I2K8S4-F1
#
_entry.id   AF-A0A8I2K8S4-F1
#
_cell.length_a   1.000
_cell.length_b   1.000
_cell.length_c   1.000
_cell.angle_alpha   90.00
_cell.angle_beta   90.00
_cell.angle_gamma   90.00
#
_symmetry.space_group_name_H-M   'P 1'
#
loop_
_entity.id
_entity.type
_entity.pdbx_description
1 polymer ?
#
loop_
_entity_poly.entity_id
_entity_poly.type
_entity_poly.pdbx_seq_one_letter_code
_entity_poly.pdbx_strand_id
1 'polypeptide(L)'
;MNSVKQEIAKVYTRYPLSSILIYNGTTIFHYLLGGIGLILGYQFIKIGYPVGFLYVAFAFIQMYVIMPLVVCPNCVYFQINNSRCISGLNVLSRKIAKKGNLEDFPNRAKGIFSHNKLYMGSLIAPILAMIPALILNFSFVLLAIFLAVVGLMVYRIFVVFPKIACIHCSAKKQCPNAQSMGI
;
A
#
# COMPACT_ATOMS: atom_id res chain seq x y z
N MET A 1 -18.94 -24.73 -12.97
CA MET A 1 -20.20 -24.15 -12.45
C MET A 1 -19.94 -23.64 -11.03
N ASN A 2 -19.44 -22.40 -10.88
CA ASN A 2 -19.17 -21.75 -9.58
C ASN A 2 -19.60 -20.27 -9.66
N SER A 3 -20.77 -19.99 -10.23
CA SER A 3 -21.43 -18.69 -10.19
C SER A 3 -22.19 -18.49 -8.88
N VAL A 4 -21.58 -18.86 -7.75
CA VAL A 4 -22.19 -18.72 -6.43
C VAL A 4 -22.02 -17.26 -5.99
N LYS A 5 -23.08 -16.48 -6.24
CA LYS A 5 -23.38 -15.18 -5.60
C LYS A 5 -22.15 -14.28 -5.39
N GLN A 6 -21.71 -13.58 -6.45
CA GLN A 6 -21.23 -12.22 -6.21
C GLN A 6 -22.44 -11.44 -5.70
N GLU A 7 -22.64 -11.41 -4.38
CA GLU A 7 -23.37 -10.34 -3.74
C GLU A 7 -22.88 -9.05 -4.40
N ILE A 8 -23.78 -8.27 -5.00
CA ILE A 8 -23.42 -7.03 -5.71
C ILE A 8 -22.93 -6.07 -4.63
N ALA A 9 -21.63 -6.15 -4.34
CA ALA A 9 -21.03 -5.37 -3.28
C ALA A 9 -21.23 -3.89 -3.60
N LYS A 10 -21.74 -3.16 -2.60
CA LYS A 10 -22.02 -1.73 -2.74
C LYS A 10 -20.75 -0.99 -3.16
N VAL A 11 -20.82 -0.27 -4.26
CA VAL A 11 -19.73 0.61 -4.72
C VAL A 11 -19.73 1.88 -3.87
N TYR A 12 -18.57 2.27 -3.34
CA TYR A 12 -18.43 3.46 -2.50
C TYR A 12 -17.86 4.62 -3.31
N THR A 13 -18.64 5.68 -3.49
CA THR A 13 -18.12 6.97 -3.96
C THR A 13 -17.37 7.72 -2.85
N ARG A 14 -17.69 7.41 -1.60
CA ARG A 14 -17.04 7.93 -0.39
C ARG A 14 -16.86 6.80 0.61
N TYR A 15 -15.62 6.36 0.81
CA TYR A 15 -15.31 5.36 1.83
C TYR A 15 -15.59 5.89 3.24
N PRO A 16 -16.11 5.03 4.15
CA PRO A 16 -16.25 5.38 5.55
C PRO A 16 -14.88 5.62 6.18
N LEU A 17 -14.82 6.50 7.18
CA LEU A 17 -13.57 6.89 7.84
C LEU A 17 -12.86 5.68 8.47
N SER A 18 -13.60 4.74 9.04
CA SER A 18 -13.06 3.52 9.63
C SER A 18 -12.23 2.71 8.64
N SER A 19 -12.71 2.49 7.41
CA SER A 19 -11.96 1.78 6.37
C SER A 19 -10.68 2.50 5.97
N ILE A 20 -10.70 3.84 5.95
CA ILE A 20 -9.53 4.66 5.63
C ILE A 20 -8.49 4.61 6.75
N LEU A 21 -8.94 4.63 8.00
CA LEU A 21 -8.10 4.48 9.17
C LEU A 21 -7.46 3.10 9.23
N ILE A 22 -8.22 2.04 8.96
CA ILE A 22 -7.67 0.67 8.88
C ILE A 22 -6.64 0.58 7.76
N TYR A 23 -6.95 1.09 6.57
CA TYR A 23 -6.06 1.04 5.41
C TYR A 23 -4.75 1.80 5.68
N ASN A 24 -4.83 3.06 6.11
CA ASN A 24 -3.64 3.88 6.35
C ASN A 24 -2.90 3.44 7.61
N GLY A 25 -3.61 3.11 8.68
CA GLY A 25 -3.01 2.65 9.93
C GLY A 25 -2.19 1.38 9.73
N THR A 26 -2.73 0.37 9.04
CA THR A 26 -1.97 -0.84 8.72
C THR A 26 -0.80 -0.57 7.78
N THR A 27 -0.94 0.39 6.85
CA THR A 27 0.14 0.78 5.94
C THR A 27 1.30 1.47 6.67
N ILE A 28 0.99 2.47 7.49
CA ILE A 28 1.96 3.22 8.30
C ILE A 28 2.65 2.28 9.28
N PHE A 29 1.88 1.45 9.98
CA PHE A 29 2.43 0.52 10.96
C PHE A 29 3.38 -0.51 10.31
N HIS A 30 3.03 -1.01 9.13
CA HIS A 30 3.92 -1.86 8.33
C HIS A 30 5.25 -1.16 8.00
N TYR A 31 5.21 0.08 7.52
CA TYR A 31 6.41 0.83 7.17
C TYR A 31 7.27 1.15 8.39
N LEU A 32 6.66 1.54 9.50
CA LEU A 32 7.41 1.85 10.73
C LEU A 32 8.05 0.60 11.31
N LEU A 33 7.31 -0.50 11.42
CA LEU A 33 7.88 -1.77 11.92
C LEU A 33 8.96 -2.32 10.98
N GLY A 34 8.76 -2.23 9.67
CA GLY A 34 9.79 -2.59 8.70
C GLY A 34 11.07 -1.78 8.90
N GLY A 35 10.96 -0.46 9.07
CA GLY A 35 12.10 0.42 9.35
C GLY A 35 12.81 0.07 10.65
N ILE A 36 12.07 -0.09 11.75
CA ILE A 36 12.62 -0.48 13.06
C ILE A 36 13.32 -1.84 12.97
N GLY A 37 12.72 -2.82 12.29
CA GLY A 37 13.31 -4.13 12.07
C GLY A 37 14.65 -4.05 11.32
N LEU A 38 14.76 -3.19 10.31
CA LEU A 38 16.03 -2.96 9.60
C LEU A 38 17.06 -2.24 10.48
N ILE A 39 16.65 -1.28 11.31
CA ILE A 39 17.56 -0.58 12.24
C ILE A 39 18.18 -1.58 13.21
N LEU A 40 17.35 -2.36 13.89
CA LEU A 40 17.81 -3.35 14.87
C LEU A 40 18.58 -4.49 14.20
N GLY A 41 18.09 -4.95 13.05
CA GLY A 41 18.67 -6.04 12.29
C GLY A 41 20.08 -5.76 11.82
N TYR A 42 20.36 -4.54 11.35
CA TYR A 42 21.66 -4.16 10.80
C TYR A 42 22.48 -3.24 11.72
N GLN A 43 22.15 -3.17 13.02
CA GLN A 43 22.89 -2.35 13.98
C GLN A 43 24.34 -2.84 14.17
N PHE A 44 24.59 -4.14 14.06
CA PHE A 44 25.91 -4.76 14.26
C PHE A 44 26.97 -4.27 13.25
N ILE A 45 26.55 -3.89 12.04
CA ILE A 45 27.41 -3.31 10.99
C ILE A 45 27.29 -1.78 10.90
N LYS A 46 26.67 -1.12 11.90
CA LYS A 46 26.50 0.33 12.00
C LYS A 46 25.76 1.01 10.83
N ILE A 47 25.12 0.23 9.94
CA ILE A 47 24.29 0.75 8.85
C ILE A 47 22.78 0.65 9.11
N GLY A 48 22.36 0.11 10.26
CA GLY A 48 20.95 -0.04 10.60
C GLY A 48 20.14 1.26 10.49
N TYR A 49 20.60 2.33 11.14
CA TYR A 49 19.94 3.65 11.08
C TYR A 49 19.77 4.20 9.66
N PRO A 50 20.83 4.32 8.83
CA PRO A 50 20.66 4.84 7.48
C PRO A 50 19.77 3.94 6.62
N VAL A 51 19.92 2.61 6.69
CA VAL A 51 19.08 1.67 5.90
C VAL A 51 17.61 1.77 6.30
N GLY A 52 17.31 1.75 7.60
CA GLY A 52 15.94 1.85 8.08
C GLY A 52 15.29 3.20 7.77
N PHE A 53 16.01 4.31 7.92
CA PHE A 53 15.50 5.63 7.58
C PHE A 53 15.27 5.79 6.08
N LEU A 54 16.21 5.35 5.24
CA LEU A 54 16.05 5.37 3.78
C LEU A 54 14.84 4.55 3.34
N TYR A 55 14.64 3.37 3.95
CA TYR A 55 13.45 2.55 3.69
C TYR A 55 12.15 3.28 4.04
N VAL A 56 12.05 3.84 5.26
CA VAL A 56 10.84 4.56 5.69
C VAL A 56 10.60 5.78 4.80
N ALA A 57 11.63 6.58 4.52
CA ALA A 57 11.53 7.74 3.64
C ALA A 57 11.04 7.33 2.25
N PHE A 58 11.64 6.31 1.64
CA PHE A 58 11.21 5.78 0.35
C PHE A 58 9.74 5.33 0.38
N ALA A 59 9.34 4.54 1.39
CA ALA A 59 7.98 4.01 1.49
C ALA A 59 6.92 5.11 1.67
N PHE A 60 7.21 6.11 2.50
CA PHE A 60 6.32 7.25 2.73
C PHE A 60 6.26 8.20 1.53
N ILE A 61 7.39 8.51 0.89
CA ILE A 61 7.40 9.33 -0.33
C ILE A 61 6.58 8.64 -1.42
N GLN A 62 6.78 7.34 -1.64
CA GLN A 62 6.04 6.61 -2.66
C GLN A 62 4.53 6.66 -2.41
N MET A 63 4.10 6.43 -1.16
CA MET A 63 2.68 6.32 -0.83
C MET A 63 1.98 7.67 -0.64
N TYR A 64 2.63 8.64 0.00
CA TYR A 64 1.99 9.87 0.47
C TYR A 64 2.40 11.11 -0.33
N VAL A 65 3.37 11.00 -1.24
CA VAL A 65 3.78 12.10 -2.11
C VAL A 65 3.57 11.73 -3.57
N ILE A 66 4.18 10.64 -4.04
CA ILE A 66 4.12 10.24 -5.45
C ILE A 66 2.71 9.78 -5.86
N MET A 67 2.07 8.93 -5.06
CA MET A 67 0.71 8.47 -5.37
C MET A 67 -0.31 9.62 -5.49
N PRO A 68 -0.37 10.62 -4.56
CA PRO A 68 -1.23 11.78 -4.73
C PRO A 68 -0.90 12.68 -5.92
N LEU A 69 0.37 12.79 -6.30
CA LEU A 69 0.80 13.69 -7.37
C LEU A 69 0.68 13.07 -8.77
N VAL A 70 0.84 11.74 -8.89
CA VAL A 70 0.95 11.09 -10.20
C VAL A 70 -0.19 10.11 -10.47
N VAL A 71 -0.58 9.29 -9.49
CA VAL A 71 -1.57 8.22 -9.71
C VAL A 71 -2.99 8.71 -9.44
N CYS A 72 -3.19 9.44 -8.34
CA CYS A 72 -4.50 9.92 -7.93
C CYS A 72 -5.16 10.84 -8.97
N PRO A 73 -4.46 11.76 -9.67
CA PRO A 73 -5.06 12.62 -10.69
C PRO A 73 -5.76 11.90 -11.84
N ASN A 74 -5.27 10.70 -12.16
CA ASN A 74 -5.80 9.83 -13.21
C ASN A 74 -6.93 8.91 -12.68
N CYS A 75 -7.22 8.90 -11.37
CA CYS A 75 -8.22 8.03 -10.78
C CYS A 75 -9.64 8.62 -10.87
N VAL A 76 -10.66 7.76 -11.01
CA VAL A 76 -12.08 8.16 -10.99
C VAL A 76 -12.47 8.94 -9.72
N TYR A 77 -11.87 8.61 -8.57
CA TYR A 77 -12.10 9.33 -7.32
C TYR A 77 -11.55 10.77 -7.32
N PHE A 78 -10.69 11.14 -8.25
CA PHE A 78 -10.29 12.54 -8.40
C PHE A 78 -11.44 13.37 -8.96
N GLN A 79 -12.18 12.82 -9.92
CA GLN A 79 -13.18 13.54 -10.71
C GLN A 79 -14.58 13.59 -10.07
N ILE A 80 -14.92 12.62 -9.21
CA ILE A 80 -16.21 12.61 -8.52
C ILE A 80 -16.22 13.70 -7.44
N ASN A 81 -17.21 14.59 -7.48
CA ASN A 81 -17.41 15.61 -6.45
C ASN A 81 -17.69 14.99 -5.08
N ASN A 82 -17.12 15.58 -4.02
CA ASN A 82 -17.28 15.14 -2.63
C ASN A 82 -16.92 13.64 -2.37
N SER A 83 -16.07 13.06 -3.22
CA SER A 83 -15.65 11.66 -3.12
C SER A 83 -14.44 11.46 -2.22
N ARG A 84 -14.27 10.24 -1.73
CA ARG A 84 -13.15 9.82 -0.88
C ARG A 84 -12.79 8.38 -1.18
N CYS A 85 -11.57 8.13 -1.67
CA CYS A 85 -11.09 6.77 -1.92
C CYS A 85 -10.63 6.09 -0.62
N ILE A 86 -10.30 4.80 -0.68
CA ILE A 86 -9.86 4.01 0.48
C ILE A 86 -8.62 4.57 1.17
N SER A 87 -7.69 5.18 0.43
CA SER A 87 -6.52 5.82 1.05
C SER A 87 -6.81 7.24 1.52
N GLY A 88 -7.92 7.84 1.08
CA GLY A 88 -8.24 9.26 1.28
C GLY A 88 -7.36 10.24 0.48
N LEU A 89 -6.35 9.73 -0.24
CA LEU A 89 -5.35 10.54 -0.94
C LEU A 89 -5.92 11.35 -2.10
N ASN A 90 -7.07 10.97 -2.66
CA ASN A 90 -7.74 11.76 -3.70
C ASN A 90 -8.15 13.15 -3.18
N VAL A 91 -8.46 13.29 -1.89
CA VAL A 91 -8.81 14.58 -1.27
C VAL A 91 -7.60 15.49 -1.22
N LEU A 92 -6.43 14.96 -0.85
CA LEU A 92 -5.17 15.69 -0.85
C LEU A 92 -4.74 16.02 -2.28
N SER A 93 -4.78 15.03 -3.18
CA SER A 93 -4.42 15.17 -4.59
C SER A 93 -5.16 16.33 -5.27
N ARG A 94 -6.47 16.49 -5.04
CA ARG A 94 -7.24 17.62 -5.58
C ARG A 94 -6.75 19.01 -5.15
N LYS A 95 -6.03 19.11 -4.02
CA LYS A 95 -5.47 20.38 -3.54
C LYS A 95 -4.10 20.68 -4.14
N ILE A 96 -3.33 19.65 -4.51
CA ILE A 96 -1.91 19.79 -4.86
C ILE A 96 -1.59 19.42 -6.32
N ALA A 97 -2.50 18.75 -7.02
CA ALA A 97 -2.30 18.25 -8.36
C ALA A 97 -3.41 18.71 -9.32
N LYS A 98 -3.06 18.82 -10.59
CA LYS A 98 -4.01 19.09 -11.68
C LYS A 98 -4.72 17.81 -12.09
N LYS A 99 -5.93 17.92 -12.63
CA LYS A 99 -6.70 16.79 -13.16
C LYS A 99 -5.91 16.08 -14.28
N GLY A 100 -5.83 14.76 -14.21
CA GLY A 100 -5.24 13.90 -15.24
C GLY A 100 -6.28 13.20 -16.12
N ASN A 101 -5.83 12.25 -16.94
CA ASN A 101 -6.67 11.44 -17.82
C ASN A 101 -7.03 10.09 -17.17
N LEU A 102 -8.31 9.69 -17.23
CA LEU A 102 -8.75 8.40 -16.69
C LEU A 102 -8.14 7.21 -17.42
N GLU A 103 -7.88 7.35 -18.71
CA GLU A 103 -7.30 6.31 -19.55
C GLU A 103 -5.85 5.96 -19.15
N ASP A 104 -5.18 6.87 -18.43
CA ASP A 104 -3.83 6.65 -17.91
C ASP A 104 -3.82 5.87 -16.59
N PHE A 105 -4.96 5.71 -15.93
CA PHE A 105 -5.01 5.01 -14.64
C PHE A 105 -4.51 3.56 -14.71
N PRO A 106 -4.87 2.73 -15.70
CA PRO A 106 -4.34 1.37 -15.81
C PRO A 106 -2.83 1.34 -16.05
N ASN A 107 -2.25 2.40 -16.63
CA ASN A 107 -0.82 2.49 -16.92
C ASN A 107 0.04 2.52 -15.64
N ARG A 108 -0.55 2.79 -14.46
CA ARG A 108 0.15 2.77 -13.16
C ARG A 108 0.86 1.45 -12.82
N ALA A 109 0.52 0.35 -13.51
CA ALA A 109 1.13 -0.97 -13.33
C ALA A 109 2.16 -1.32 -14.41
N LYS A 110 2.24 -0.56 -15.52
CA LYS A 110 3.15 -0.82 -16.66
C LYS A 110 4.59 -0.38 -16.35
N GLY A 111 5.56 -1.15 -16.83
CA GLY A 111 6.99 -0.89 -16.61
C GLY A 111 7.55 -1.54 -15.34
N ILE A 112 8.88 -1.50 -15.17
CA ILE A 112 9.58 -2.05 -13.99
C ILE A 112 9.40 -1.13 -12.78
N PHE A 113 9.56 0.18 -12.98
CA PHE A 113 9.40 1.23 -11.96
C PHE A 113 7.97 1.77 -11.87
N SER A 114 6.97 0.92 -12.16
CA SER A 114 5.57 1.33 -12.08
C SER A 114 5.19 1.66 -10.64
N HIS A 115 4.37 2.69 -10.43
CA HIS A 115 4.00 3.13 -9.08
C HIS A 115 3.40 2.00 -8.26
N ASN A 116 2.67 1.11 -8.93
CA ASN A 116 2.12 -0.09 -8.32
C ASN A 116 3.20 -1.07 -7.84
N LYS A 117 4.18 -1.39 -8.69
CA LYS A 117 5.27 -2.31 -8.34
C LYS A 117 6.17 -1.72 -7.26
N LEU A 118 6.46 -0.42 -7.32
CA LEU A 118 7.23 0.28 -6.30
C LEU A 118 6.51 0.27 -4.95
N TYR A 119 5.19 0.47 -4.94
CA TYR A 119 4.39 0.34 -3.72
C TYR A 119 4.37 -1.10 -3.19
N MET A 120 4.19 -2.11 -4.04
CA MET A 120 4.29 -3.50 -3.59
C MET A 120 5.71 -3.83 -3.10
N GLY A 121 6.73 -3.24 -3.74
CA GLY A 121 8.12 -3.32 -3.35
C GLY A 121 8.37 -2.76 -1.96
N SER A 122 7.79 -1.59 -1.61
CA SER A 122 7.94 -1.03 -0.25
C SER A 122 7.31 -1.91 0.84
N LEU A 123 6.39 -2.81 0.48
CA LEU A 123 5.79 -3.78 1.41
C LEU A 123 6.64 -5.04 1.58
N ILE A 124 7.23 -5.52 0.48
CA ILE A 124 8.00 -6.77 0.44
C ILE A 124 9.45 -6.56 0.87
N ALA A 125 10.06 -5.42 0.50
CA ALA A 125 11.45 -5.08 0.79
C ALA A 125 11.88 -5.29 2.25
N PRO A 126 11.14 -4.81 3.29
CA PRO A 126 11.58 -5.00 4.67
C PRO A 126 11.57 -6.48 5.07
N ILE A 127 10.67 -7.29 4.54
CA ILE A 127 10.61 -8.74 4.82
C ILE A 127 11.87 -9.41 4.26
N LEU A 128 12.19 -9.16 3.00
CA LEU A 128 13.37 -9.75 2.36
C LEU A 128 14.67 -9.32 3.03
N ALA A 129 14.77 -8.06 3.44
CA ALA A 129 15.97 -7.54 4.11
C ALA A 129 16.08 -7.96 5.59
N MET A 130 14.98 -8.24 6.28
CA MET A 130 15.02 -8.76 7.65
C MET A 130 15.46 -10.23 7.74
N ILE A 131 15.29 -11.04 6.69
CA ILE A 131 15.74 -12.45 6.67
C ILE A 131 17.25 -12.58 6.94
N PRO A 132 18.15 -11.96 6.14
CA PRO A 132 19.58 -12.02 6.41
C PRO A 132 19.94 -11.33 7.73
N ALA A 133 19.22 -10.28 8.12
CA ALA A 133 19.44 -9.62 9.41
C ALA A 133 19.17 -10.56 10.60
N LEU A 134 18.12 -11.37 10.53
CA LEU A 134 17.81 -12.40 11.53
C LEU A 134 18.85 -13.52 11.57
N ILE A 135 19.41 -13.89 10.41
CA ILE A 135 20.47 -14.90 10.32
C ILE A 135 21.76 -14.39 10.98
N LEU A 136 22.11 -13.12 10.75
CA LEU A 136 23.37 -12.53 11.21
C LEU A 136 23.30 -12.00 12.65
N ASN A 137 22.13 -11.55 13.10
CA ASN A 137 21.94 -10.91 14.40
C ASN A 137 20.58 -11.31 15.01
N PHE A 138 20.45 -12.59 15.37
CA PHE A 138 19.21 -13.12 15.89
C PHE A 138 18.82 -12.48 17.24
N SER A 139 17.55 -12.09 17.35
CA SER A 139 16.93 -11.62 18.60
C SER A 139 15.45 -11.95 18.57
N PHE A 140 14.88 -12.33 19.72
CA PHE A 140 13.43 -12.54 19.86
C PHE A 140 12.63 -11.28 19.52
N VAL A 141 13.17 -10.09 19.81
CA VAL A 141 12.53 -8.81 19.46
C VAL A 141 12.49 -8.64 17.93
N LEU A 142 13.61 -8.90 17.25
CA LEU A 142 13.67 -8.82 15.79
C LEU A 142 12.77 -9.85 15.13
N LEU A 143 12.73 -11.07 15.67
CA LEU A 143 11.83 -12.13 15.19
C LEU A 143 10.37 -11.74 15.35
N ALA A 144 9.98 -11.17 16.50
CA ALA A 144 8.62 -10.70 16.73
C ALA A 144 8.23 -9.58 15.76
N ILE A 145 9.14 -8.62 15.48
CA ILE A 145 8.91 -7.57 14.49
C ILE A 145 8.76 -8.17 13.09
N PHE A 146 9.64 -9.10 12.70
CA PHE A 146 9.56 -9.77 11.40
C PHE A 146 8.21 -10.48 11.22
N LEU A 147 7.79 -11.28 12.20
CA LEU A 147 6.50 -11.97 12.18
C LEU A 147 5.32 -10.98 12.13
N ALA A 148 5.39 -9.87 12.86
CA ALA A 148 4.37 -8.82 12.80
C ALA A 148 4.28 -8.18 11.41
N VAL A 149 5.41 -7.87 10.76
CA VAL A 149 5.43 -7.30 9.40
C VAL A 149 4.89 -8.30 8.37
N VAL A 150 5.25 -9.58 8.46
CA VAL A 150 4.68 -10.64 7.61
C VAL A 150 3.18 -10.77 7.84
N GLY A 151 2.74 -10.79 9.10
CA GLY A 151 1.32 -10.83 9.47
C GLY A 151 0.53 -9.65 8.91
N LEU A 152 1.08 -8.42 8.99
CA LEU A 152 0.48 -7.22 8.39
C LEU A 152 0.42 -7.32 6.86
N MET A 153 1.46 -7.85 6.21
CA MET A 153 1.45 -8.08 4.76
C MET A 153 0.31 -9.01 4.35
N VAL A 154 0.24 -10.17 5.01
CA VAL A 154 -0.81 -11.18 4.78
C VAL A 154 -2.19 -10.58 5.04
N TYR A 155 -2.37 -9.92 6.19
CA TYR A 155 -3.64 -9.25 6.51
C TYR A 155 -4.05 -8.24 5.43
N ARG A 156 -3.10 -7.49 4.88
CA ARG A 156 -3.40 -6.53 3.82
C ARG A 156 -3.76 -7.18 2.49
N ILE A 157 -3.03 -8.21 2.08
CA ILE A 157 -3.29 -8.94 0.83
C ILE A 157 -4.63 -9.67 0.87
N PHE A 158 -4.95 -10.33 1.99
CA PHE A 158 -6.11 -11.23 2.06
C PHE A 158 -7.36 -10.63 2.72
N VAL A 159 -7.21 -9.51 3.45
CA VAL A 159 -8.34 -8.86 4.12
C VAL A 159 -8.50 -7.42 3.64
N VAL A 160 -7.50 -6.56 3.85
CA VAL A 160 -7.67 -5.12 3.58
C VAL A 160 -7.94 -4.86 2.10
N PHE A 161 -7.15 -5.41 1.19
CA PHE A 161 -7.38 -5.19 -0.24
C PHE A 161 -8.67 -5.84 -0.75
N PRO A 162 -8.88 -7.16 -0.63
CA PRO A 162 -10.04 -7.78 -1.26
C PRO A 162 -11.35 -7.46 -0.55
N LYS A 163 -11.37 -7.43 0.79
CA LYS A 163 -12.63 -7.36 1.56
C LYS A 163 -13.01 -5.93 1.98
N ILE A 164 -12.03 -5.04 2.17
CA ILE A 164 -12.29 -3.67 2.63
C ILE A 164 -12.15 -2.66 1.48
N ALA A 165 -11.12 -2.80 0.65
CA ALA A 165 -10.77 -1.82 -0.38
C ALA A 165 -11.39 -2.16 -1.76
N CYS A 166 -10.79 -3.08 -2.50
CA CYS A 166 -11.01 -3.32 -3.93
C CYS A 166 -12.46 -3.69 -4.27
N ILE A 167 -13.13 -4.51 -3.45
CA ILE A 167 -14.51 -4.94 -3.72
C ILE A 167 -15.52 -3.78 -3.83
N HIS A 168 -15.30 -2.73 -3.02
CA HIS A 168 -16.13 -1.52 -2.97
C HIS A 168 -15.62 -0.38 -3.87
N CYS A 169 -14.48 -0.57 -4.55
CA CYS A 169 -13.80 0.51 -5.27
C CYS A 169 -14.47 0.81 -6.62
N SER A 170 -14.78 2.08 -6.88
CA SER A 170 -15.35 2.53 -8.16
C SER A 170 -14.40 2.30 -9.34
N ALA A 171 -13.08 2.24 -9.08
CA ALA A 171 -12.07 1.99 -10.12
C ALA A 171 -11.78 0.49 -10.34
N LYS A 172 -12.47 -0.44 -9.66
CA LYS A 172 -12.08 -1.87 -9.65
C LYS A 172 -11.93 -2.49 -11.04
N LYS A 173 -12.86 -2.22 -11.96
CA LYS A 173 -12.86 -2.78 -13.32
C LYS A 173 -11.63 -2.40 -14.15
N GLN A 174 -11.03 -1.24 -13.88
CA GLN A 174 -9.87 -0.70 -14.58
C GLN A 174 -8.58 -0.70 -13.74
N CYS A 175 -8.65 -1.23 -12.51
CA CYS A 175 -7.52 -1.24 -11.58
C CYS A 175 -6.73 -2.55 -11.75
N PRO A 176 -5.45 -2.50 -12.14
CA PRO A 176 -4.65 -3.72 -12.33
C PRO A 176 -4.57 -4.60 -11.07
N ASN A 177 -4.58 -3.99 -9.87
CA ASN A 177 -4.56 -4.75 -8.61
C ASN A 177 -5.87 -5.47 -8.31
N ALA A 178 -7.00 -4.86 -8.66
CA ALA A 178 -8.31 -5.51 -8.46
C ALA A 178 -8.44 -6.69 -9.42
N GLN A 179 -8.04 -6.50 -10.68
CA GLN A 179 -8.01 -7.55 -11.69
C GLN A 179 -7.11 -8.72 -11.27
N SER A 180 -5.90 -8.46 -10.76
CA SER A 180 -4.99 -9.52 -10.29
C SER A 180 -5.53 -10.29 -9.07
N MET A 181 -6.50 -9.72 -8.35
CA MET A 181 -7.17 -10.36 -7.21
C MET A 181 -8.47 -11.08 -7.63
N GLY A 182 -8.85 -11.06 -8.91
CA GLY A 182 -10.09 -11.66 -9.40
C GLY A 182 -11.36 -10.87 -9.02
N ILE A 183 -11.24 -9.56 -8.80
CA ILE A 183 -12.33 -8.64 -8.39
C ILE A 183 -12.79 -7.75 -9.55
#